data_AF-A0A6M0P9C2-F1
#
_entry.id   AF-A0A6M0P9C2-F1
#
_cell.length_a   1.000
_cell.length_b   1.000
_cell.length_c   1.000
_cell.angle_alpha   90.00
_cell.angle_beta   90.00
_cell.angle_gamma   90.00
#
_symmetry.space_group_name_H-M   'P 1'
#
loop_
_entity.id
_entity.type
_entity.pdbx_description
1 polymer ?
#
loop_
_entity_poly.entity_id
_entity_poly.type
_entity_poly.pdbx_seq_one_letter_code
_entity_poly.pdbx_strand_id
1 'polypeptide(L)' 'MFLSGTASTSSSAKKYHKVVRGDVVSRLAKKYGSSISQIKSWNKLNREYTIYVGEKLRVK' A
#
# COMPACT_ATOMS: atom_id res chain seq x y z
N MET A 1 -40.15 -5.36 -1.75
CA MET A 1 -39.05 -6.17 -2.29
C MET A 1 -37.74 -5.52 -1.90
N PHE A 2 -36.99 -6.12 -0.97
CA PHE A 2 -35.68 -5.61 -0.54
C PHE A 2 -34.61 -6.43 -1.26
N LEU A 3 -33.77 -5.78 -2.08
CA LEU A 3 -32.53 -6.40 -2.55
C LEU A 3 -31.38 -5.85 -1.69
N SER A 4 -30.97 -6.64 -0.71
CA SER A 4 -29.74 -6.45 0.04
C SER A 4 -28.56 -6.56 -0.93
N GLY A 5 -27.92 -5.43 -1.23
CA GLY A 5 -26.64 -5.41 -1.91
C GLY A 5 -25.60 -6.09 -1.03
N THR A 6 -25.14 -7.27 -1.46
CA THR A 6 -24.02 -7.95 -0.81
C THR A 6 -22.78 -7.06 -0.96
N ALA A 7 -22.35 -6.45 0.13
CA ALA A 7 -21.09 -5.75 0.17
C ALA A 7 -19.99 -6.81 0.03
N SER A 8 -19.50 -7.00 -1.20
CA SER A 8 -18.30 -7.78 -1.47
C SER A 8 -17.13 -7.12 -0.74
N THR A 9 -16.90 -7.52 0.49
CA THR A 9 -15.69 -7.24 1.25
C THR A 9 -14.55 -7.96 0.54
N SER A 10 -14.01 -7.34 -0.52
CA SER A 10 -12.72 -7.73 -1.05
C SER A 10 -11.72 -7.43 0.06
N SER A 11 -11.42 -8.44 0.86
CA SER A 11 -10.30 -8.44 1.77
C SER A 11 -9.06 -8.31 0.89
N SER A 12 -8.67 -7.08 0.59
CA SER A 12 -7.43 -6.81 -0.14
C SER A 12 -6.32 -7.49 0.65
N ALA A 13 -5.80 -8.57 0.08
CA ALA A 13 -4.77 -9.36 0.71
C ALA A 13 -3.59 -8.42 1.00
N LYS A 14 -3.18 -8.39 2.27
CA LYS A 14 -2.08 -7.53 2.70
C LYS A 14 -0.83 -7.94 1.93
N LYS A 15 -0.25 -7.03 1.16
CA LYS A 15 0.95 -7.31 0.37
C LYS A 15 2.11 -6.50 0.93
N TYR A 16 3.25 -7.15 1.08
CA TYR A 16 4.47 -6.53 1.57
C TYR A 16 5.55 -6.56 0.49
N HIS A 17 6.30 -5.48 0.38
CA HIS A 17 7.44 -5.33 -0.50
C HIS A 17 8.69 -5.03 0.31
N LYS A 18 9.81 -5.70 -0.01
CA LYS A 18 11.10 -5.38 0.61
C LYS A 18 11.78 -4.32 -0.24
N VAL A 19 11.96 -3.13 0.31
CA VAL A 19 12.55 -1.99 -0.37
C VAL A 19 13.96 -2.35 -0.82
N VAL A 20 14.25 -2.16 -2.12
CA VAL A 20 15.60 -2.31 -2.67
C VAL A 20 16.15 -0.96 -3.12
N ARG A 21 17.46 -0.88 -3.38
CA ARG A 21 18.10 0.36 -3.81
C ARG A 21 17.43 0.88 -5.10
N GLY A 22 16.94 2.12 -5.06
CA GLY A 22 16.24 2.75 -6.18
C GLY A 22 14.71 2.67 -6.13
N ASP A 23 14.15 1.97 -5.14
CA ASP A 23 12.72 2.03 -4.87
C ASP A 23 12.33 3.38 -4.27
N VAL A 24 11.16 3.86 -4.69
CA VAL A 24 10.52 5.05 -4.14
C VAL A 24 9.04 4.77 -3.95
N VAL A 25 8.42 5.37 -2.93
CA VAL A 25 7.01 5.14 -2.57
C VAL A 25 6.07 5.40 -3.74
N SER A 26 6.35 6.42 -4.57
CA SER A 26 5.56 6.76 -5.75
C SER A 26 5.60 5.68 -6.84
N ARG A 27 6.75 5.04 -7.07
CA ARG A 27 6.88 3.90 -8.00
C ARG A 27 6.20 2.66 -7.44
N LEU A 28 6.36 2.38 -6.16
CA LEU A 28 5.71 1.26 -5.48
C LEU A 28 4.18 1.40 -5.53
N ALA A 29 3.66 2.59 -5.21
CA ALA A 29 2.26 2.95 -5.35
C ALA A 29 1.71 2.62 -6.75
N LYS A 30 2.36 3.13 -7.80
CA LYS A 30 1.97 2.84 -9.20
C LYS A 30 2.09 1.36 -9.55
N LYS A 31 3.18 0.70 -9.14
CA LYS A 31 3.45 -0.71 -9.42
C LYS A 31 2.41 -1.65 -8.80
N TYR A 32 1.93 -1.35 -7.59
CA TYR A 32 0.97 -2.19 -6.88
C TYR A 32 -0.49 -1.74 -7.05
N GLY A 33 -0.73 -0.60 -7.70
CA GLY A 33 -2.08 -0.02 -7.84
C GLY A 33 -2.62 0.46 -6.50
N SER A 34 -1.76 1.06 -5.67
CA SER A 34 -2.13 1.64 -4.38
C SER A 34 -1.75 3.10 -4.33
N SER A 35 -2.44 3.87 -3.50
CA SER A 35 -2.17 5.30 -3.36
C SER A 35 -1.01 5.53 -2.41
N ILE A 36 -0.20 6.55 -2.67
CA ILE A 36 0.88 6.99 -1.77
C ILE A 36 0.36 7.21 -0.35
N SER A 37 -0.83 7.82 -0.23
CA SER A 37 -1.50 8.04 1.06
C SER A 37 -1.86 6.73 1.79
N GLN A 38 -2.29 5.70 1.06
CA GLN A 38 -2.59 4.38 1.62
C GLN A 38 -1.32 3.70 2.13
N ILE A 39 -0.26 3.66 1.31
CA ILE A 39 1.04 3.10 1.69
C ILE A 39 1.60 3.84 2.90
N LYS A 40 1.49 5.17 2.93
CA LYS A 40 1.88 5.98 4.08
C LYS A 40 1.10 5.60 5.33
N SER A 41 -0.22 5.53 5.24
CA SER A 41 -1.09 5.17 6.38
C SER A 41 -0.76 3.78 6.92
N TRP A 42 -0.54 2.81 6.04
CA TRP A 42 -0.23 1.44 6.43
C TRP A 42 1.13 1.25 7.09
N ASN A 43 2.12 2.05 6.72
CA ASN A 43 3.50 1.96 7.22
C ASN A 43 3.88 3.09 8.18
N LYS A 44 2.94 3.99 8.48
CA LYS A 44 3.17 5.19 9.30
C LYS A 44 4.37 6.02 8.83
N LEU A 45 4.54 6.15 7.50
CA LEU A 45 5.66 6.90 6.94
C LEU A 45 5.54 8.39 7.27
N ASN A 46 6.69 9.03 7.48
CA ASN A 46 6.80 10.47 7.70
C ASN A 46 6.37 11.28 6.47
N ARG A 47 6.25 12.61 6.62
CA ARG A 47 5.84 13.52 5.54
C ARG A 47 6.74 13.45 4.30
N GLU A 48 7.99 13.04 4.47
CA GLU A 48 8.99 12.96 3.40
C GLU A 48 8.90 11.67 2.57
N TYR A 49 8.05 10.71 2.96
CA TYR A 49 7.93 9.41 2.27
C TYR A 49 9.27 8.65 2.15
N THR A 50 10.23 8.96 3.01
CA THR A 50 11.55 8.34 3.06
C THR A 50 11.40 6.88 3.45
N ILE A 51 11.96 5.99 2.64
CA ILE A 51 11.97 4.54 2.87
C ILE A 51 13.41 4.06 2.78
N TYR A 52 13.77 3.09 3.62
CA TYR A 52 15.14 2.57 3.67
C TYR A 52 15.25 1.22 2.98
N VAL A 53 16.37 1.00 2.30
CA VAL A 53 16.67 -0.29 1.68
C VAL A 53 16.69 -1.39 2.75
N GLY A 54 15.98 -2.49 2.48
CA GLY A 54 15.82 -3.61 3.40
C GLY A 54 14.53 -3.55 4.23
N GLU A 55 13.83 -2.42 4.27
CA GLU A 55 12.58 -2.26 5.00
C GLU A 55 11.44 -3.04 4.35
N LYS A 56 10.55 -3.62 5.16
CA LYS A 56 9.31 -4.27 4.68
C LYS A 56 8.18 -3.26 4.69
N LEU A 57 7.75 -2.85 3.50
CA LEU A 57 6.67 -1.91 3.30
C LEU A 57 5.39 -2.60 2.88
N ARG A 58 4.29 -2.32 3.58
CA ARG A 58 2.95 -2.72 3.20
C ARG A 58 2.47 -1.89 2.01
N VAL A 59 2.19 -2.58 0.90
CA VAL A 59 1.77 -1.99 -0.37
C VAL A 59 0.34 -2.36 -0.77
N LYS A 60 -0.34 -3.27 -0.04
CA LYS A 60 -1.80 -3.51 -0.02
C LYS A 60 -2.23 -3.91 1.39
#